data_AF-A0A4U1L0J6-F1
#
_entry.id   AF-A0A4U1L0J6-F1
#
_cell.length_a   1.000
_cell.length_b   1.000
_cell.length_c   1.000
_cell.angle_alpha   90.00
_cell.angle_beta   90.00
_cell.angle_gamma   90.00
#
_symmetry.space_group_name_H-M   'P 1'
#
loop_
_entity.id
_entity.type
_entity.pdbx_description
1 polymer ?
#
loop_
_entity_poly.entity_id
_entity_poly.type
_entity_poly.pdbx_seq_one_letter_code
_entity_poly.pdbx_strand_id
1 'polypeptide(L)'
;MLTDRRVADSLSTMPKSPASKSKGLDHVALAILDLLRTNPAGLDIEEIKAGLTYGGTHTHVDRRLRSLRKYYDIPGKRHGGRFIYILGEQKTGETDSGAVSGKLRAQVLGLAKGRCQMCGKTIAEDGIKLQVDHKVPQDWGGLTVLENLWAICLDCNNGKQAHFASYDQDEMTALLKIESVHLRIATFLKMHINEDVDSNMIEFVANAKERQEDWQKRLRDLRYPVIGLKISTGRYQTPQGFTRSTYRLENWRDLPHDHRQLIRAWEKKVNRPALTAKLGLKNVQP
;
A
#
# COMPACT_ATOMS: atom_id res chain seq x y z
N MET A 1 59.77 43.90 -25.22
CA MET A 1 59.42 43.94 -23.78
C MET A 1 57.95 43.54 -23.68
N LEU A 2 57.57 42.25 -23.69
CA LEU A 2 57.76 41.23 -22.64
C LEU A 2 57.34 41.73 -21.26
N THR A 3 56.11 41.40 -20.84
CA THR A 3 55.77 40.97 -19.47
C THR A 3 54.47 40.16 -19.43
N ASP A 4 54.69 38.85 -19.35
CA ASP A 4 53.95 37.77 -18.68
C ASP A 4 52.57 38.04 -18.05
N ARG A 5 51.56 37.34 -18.58
CA ARG A 5 50.41 36.86 -17.82
C ARG A 5 50.65 35.40 -17.41
N ARG A 6 50.75 35.16 -16.10
CA ARG A 6 50.90 33.83 -15.50
C ARG A 6 49.70 32.95 -15.83
N VAL A 7 50.00 31.78 -16.37
CA VAL A 7 49.12 30.62 -16.48
C VAL A 7 49.04 29.97 -15.10
N ALA A 8 47.82 29.74 -14.60
CA ALA A 8 47.58 28.86 -13.45
C ALA A 8 46.86 27.61 -13.98
N ASP A 9 47.50 26.47 -13.72
CA ASP A 9 47.17 25.15 -14.19
C ASP A 9 45.89 24.55 -13.60
N SER A 10 45.28 23.71 -14.42
CA SER A 10 44.51 22.49 -14.12
C SER A 10 43.63 22.43 -12.86
N LEU A 11 42.32 22.36 -13.08
CA LEU A 11 41.45 21.48 -12.29
C LEU A 11 40.73 20.52 -13.22
N SER A 12 41.25 19.30 -13.21
CA SER A 12 40.68 18.08 -13.78
C SER A 12 39.19 17.95 -13.48
N THR A 13 38.37 17.96 -14.52
CA THR A 13 36.95 17.61 -14.46
C THR A 13 36.79 16.13 -14.14
N MET A 14 36.60 15.80 -12.86
CA MET A 14 36.10 14.49 -12.47
C MET A 14 34.62 14.34 -12.91
N PRO A 15 34.21 13.20 -13.48
CA PRO A 15 32.82 12.97 -13.82
C PRO A 15 31.99 12.83 -12.53
N LYS A 16 30.93 13.64 -12.41
CA LYS A 16 29.95 13.51 -11.34
C LYS A 16 29.21 12.18 -11.48
N SER A 17 29.38 11.26 -10.53
CA SER A 17 28.51 10.10 -10.37
C SER A 17 27.05 10.53 -10.20
N PRO A 18 26.06 9.82 -10.76
CA PRO A 18 24.65 10.15 -10.63
C PRO A 18 24.13 9.65 -9.28
N ALA A 19 24.44 10.38 -8.20
CA ALA A 19 23.83 10.12 -6.90
C ALA A 19 22.44 10.80 -6.86
N SER A 20 21.41 10.05 -7.27
CA SER A 20 20.04 10.30 -6.79
C SER A 20 20.07 10.13 -5.27
N LYS A 21 20.23 11.23 -4.52
CA LYS A 21 20.12 11.22 -3.06
C LYS A 21 18.73 10.68 -2.71
N SER A 22 18.67 9.48 -2.17
CA SER A 22 17.46 8.88 -1.60
C SER A 22 16.94 9.75 -0.46
N LYS A 23 16.09 10.73 -0.78
CA LYS A 23 15.45 11.63 0.19
C LYS A 23 14.74 10.80 1.25
N GLY A 24 15.24 10.80 2.49
CA GLY A 24 14.57 10.18 3.65
C GLY A 24 15.31 9.01 4.32
N LEU A 25 16.48 8.59 3.81
CA LEU A 25 17.35 7.63 4.50
C LEU A 25 18.36 8.34 5.41
N ASP A 26 18.54 7.83 6.63
CA ASP A 26 19.59 8.31 7.54
C ASP A 26 20.94 7.62 7.26
N HIS A 27 22.00 8.11 7.90
CA HIS A 27 23.37 7.62 7.68
C HIS A 27 23.52 6.12 7.98
N VAL A 28 22.78 5.57 8.95
CA VAL A 28 22.82 4.14 9.27
C VAL A 28 22.13 3.32 8.18
N ALA A 29 20.98 3.78 7.68
CA ALA A 29 20.34 3.12 6.55
C ALA A 29 21.22 3.14 5.29
N LEU A 30 21.91 4.26 5.03
CA LEU A 30 22.86 4.34 3.92
C LEU A 30 24.05 3.37 4.10
N ALA A 31 24.57 3.23 5.32
CA ALA A 31 25.63 2.26 5.60
C ALA A 31 25.15 0.80 5.38
N ILE A 32 23.94 0.45 5.81
CA ILE A 32 23.35 -0.87 5.54
C ILE A 32 23.18 -1.10 4.04
N LEU A 33 22.73 -0.08 3.30
CA LEU A 33 22.58 -0.16 1.85
C LEU A 33 23.91 -0.46 1.17
N ASP A 34 25.00 0.19 1.59
CA ASP A 34 26.33 -0.05 1.04
C ASP A 34 26.88 -1.44 1.42
N LEU A 35 26.60 -1.94 2.63
CA LEU A 35 26.88 -3.33 3.01
C LEU A 35 26.16 -4.33 2.10
N LEU A 36 24.86 -4.14 1.82
CA LEU A 36 24.11 -5.05 0.95
C LEU A 36 24.56 -4.95 -0.52
N ARG A 37 24.97 -3.77 -1.00
CA ARG A 37 25.53 -3.59 -2.35
C ARG A 37 26.84 -4.35 -2.55
N THR A 38 27.69 -4.35 -1.52
CA THR A 38 29.00 -5.02 -1.56
C THR A 38 28.90 -6.52 -1.32
N ASN A 39 27.75 -7.02 -0.87
CA ASN A 39 27.51 -8.44 -0.56
C ASN A 39 26.27 -8.95 -1.31
N PRO A 40 26.37 -9.22 -2.64
CA PRO A 40 25.22 -9.59 -3.47
C PRO A 40 24.60 -10.94 -3.13
N ALA A 41 25.33 -11.83 -2.44
CA ALA A 41 24.79 -13.07 -1.88
C ALA A 41 23.79 -12.83 -0.72
N GLY A 42 23.77 -11.60 -0.21
CA GLY A 42 23.00 -11.16 0.94
C GLY A 42 23.74 -11.33 2.26
N LEU A 43 23.21 -10.70 3.30
CA LEU A 43 23.74 -10.74 4.67
C LEU A 43 22.65 -11.10 5.66
N ASP A 44 22.99 -11.84 6.71
CA ASP A 44 22.12 -12.01 7.88
C ASP A 44 22.16 -10.79 8.82
N ILE A 45 21.26 -10.75 9.81
CA ILE A 45 21.14 -9.61 10.74
C ILE A 45 22.42 -9.40 11.57
N GLU A 46 23.15 -10.46 11.92
CA GLU A 46 24.36 -10.38 12.74
C GLU A 46 25.55 -9.89 11.90
N GLU A 47 25.64 -10.34 10.65
CA GLU A 47 26.62 -9.84 9.69
C GLU A 47 26.40 -8.35 9.39
N ILE A 48 25.14 -7.91 9.22
CA ILE A 48 24.81 -6.48 9.05
C ILE A 48 25.24 -5.69 10.29
N LYS A 49 24.94 -6.17 11.51
CA LYS A 49 25.35 -5.50 12.75
C LYS A 49 26.87 -5.40 12.87
N ALA A 50 27.59 -6.46 12.54
CA ALA A 50 29.05 -6.49 12.60
C ALA A 50 29.70 -5.53 11.59
N GLY A 51 29.10 -5.36 10.41
CA GLY A 51 29.57 -4.44 9.38
C GLY A 51 29.35 -2.96 9.66
N LEU A 52 28.51 -2.59 10.63
CA LEU A 52 28.25 -1.20 11.00
C LEU A 52 29.30 -0.72 12.01
N THR A 53 30.29 0.03 11.54
CA THR A 53 31.39 0.58 12.36
C THR A 53 30.86 1.62 13.36
N TYR A 54 31.07 1.35 14.66
CA TYR A 54 30.70 2.17 15.83
C TYR A 54 29.20 2.39 16.04
N GLY A 55 28.55 1.53 16.84
CA GLY A 55 27.16 1.80 17.22
C GLY A 55 26.43 0.88 18.17
N GLY A 56 27.10 0.03 18.96
CA GLY A 56 26.52 -0.60 20.14
C GLY A 56 25.36 -1.57 19.91
N THR A 57 25.07 -2.30 20.97
CA THR A 57 24.07 -3.37 21.14
C THR A 57 22.61 -2.95 20.82
N HIS A 58 22.37 -1.70 20.37
CA HIS A 58 21.05 -1.09 20.13
C HIS A 58 20.92 -0.45 18.74
N THR A 59 21.63 -0.93 17.73
CA THR A 59 21.36 -0.49 16.36
C THR A 59 20.00 -1.06 15.93
N HIS A 60 19.00 -0.19 15.71
CA HIS A 60 17.66 -0.57 15.25
C HIS A 60 17.68 -1.02 13.77
N VAL A 61 18.43 -2.08 13.45
CA VAL A 61 18.65 -2.60 12.09
C VAL A 61 17.32 -2.89 11.41
N ASP A 62 16.37 -3.55 12.08
CA ASP A 62 15.03 -3.80 11.53
C ASP A 62 14.28 -2.53 11.13
N ARG A 63 14.45 -1.44 11.90
CA ARG A 63 13.87 -0.14 11.54
C ARG A 63 14.51 0.44 10.30
N ARG A 64 15.83 0.28 10.14
CA ARG A 64 16.57 0.78 8.98
C ARG A 64 16.34 -0.04 7.73
N LEU A 65 16.26 -1.36 7.85
CA LEU A 65 15.82 -2.25 6.78
C LEU A 65 14.40 -1.91 6.31
N ARG A 66 13.47 -1.60 7.24
CA ARG A 66 12.15 -1.07 6.87
C ARG A 66 12.24 0.25 6.10
N SER A 67 13.07 1.20 6.54
CA SER A 67 13.31 2.44 5.79
C SER A 67 13.88 2.17 4.40
N LEU A 68 14.83 1.24 4.26
CA LEU A 68 15.41 0.88 2.97
C LEU A 68 14.42 0.22 2.02
N ARG A 69 13.57 -0.68 2.53
CA ARG A 69 12.50 -1.34 1.77
C ARG A 69 11.50 -0.37 1.13
N LYS A 70 11.47 0.89 1.57
CA LYS A 70 10.66 1.94 0.91
C LYS A 70 11.21 2.37 -0.44
N TYR A 71 12.52 2.22 -0.64
CA TYR A 71 13.23 2.71 -1.83
C TYR A 71 13.83 1.57 -2.66
N TYR A 72 14.04 0.39 -2.07
CA TYR A 72 14.64 -0.76 -2.72
C TYR A 72 13.82 -2.03 -2.45
N ASP A 73 13.83 -2.95 -3.39
CA ASP A 73 13.43 -4.34 -3.11
C ASP A 73 14.50 -4.99 -2.24
N ILE A 74 14.13 -5.49 -1.06
CA ILE A 74 15.07 -6.15 -0.14
C ILE A 74 14.37 -7.39 0.43
N PRO A 75 14.23 -8.45 -0.39
CA PRO A 75 13.65 -9.69 0.04
C PRO A 75 14.49 -10.30 1.17
N GLY A 76 13.79 -10.90 2.11
CA GLY A 76 14.42 -11.70 3.15
C GLY A 76 14.11 -13.17 2.91
N LYS A 77 15.16 -14.00 2.78
CA LYS A 77 15.01 -15.43 2.50
C LYS A 77 15.63 -16.26 3.61
N ARG A 78 14.98 -17.35 3.98
CA ARG A 78 15.58 -18.34 4.88
C ARG A 78 16.62 -19.17 4.13
N HIS A 79 17.84 -19.21 4.64
CA HIS A 79 18.92 -20.05 4.14
C HIS A 79 19.68 -20.63 5.33
N GLY A 80 19.74 -21.96 5.43
CA GLY A 80 20.43 -22.63 6.54
C GLY A 80 19.93 -22.25 7.94
N GLY A 81 18.63 -21.97 8.09
CA GLY A 81 18.03 -21.54 9.36
C GLY A 81 18.22 -20.05 9.70
N ARG A 82 18.98 -19.31 8.91
CA ARG A 82 19.18 -17.85 9.05
C ARG A 82 18.36 -17.08 8.03
N PHE A 83 18.03 -15.84 8.33
CA PHE A 83 17.30 -14.95 7.44
C PHE A 83 18.28 -13.99 6.76
N ILE A 84 18.44 -14.13 5.46
CA ILE A 84 19.40 -13.37 4.65
C ILE A 84 18.65 -12.29 3.88
N TYR A 85 19.13 -11.05 3.98
CA TYR A 85 18.63 -9.89 3.25
C TYR A 85 19.46 -9.70 1.99
N ILE A 86 18.81 -9.64 0.83
CA ILE A 86 19.46 -9.43 -0.47
C ILE A 86 18.99 -8.09 -1.03
N LEU A 87 19.90 -7.27 -1.55
CA LEU A 87 19.49 -6.05 -2.26
C LEU A 87 19.03 -6.40 -3.68
N GLY A 88 17.77 -6.09 -3.97
CA GLY A 88 17.19 -6.11 -5.30
C GLY A 88 17.19 -4.73 -5.96
N GLU A 89 16.28 -4.55 -6.91
CA GLU A 89 16.17 -3.33 -7.70
C GLU A 89 15.71 -2.11 -6.88
N GLN A 90 16.07 -0.91 -7.34
CA GLN A 90 15.52 0.32 -6.80
C GLN A 90 14.05 0.47 -7.25
N LYS A 91 13.17 0.82 -6.32
CA LYS A 91 11.76 1.06 -6.61
C LYS A 91 11.60 2.37 -7.38
N THR A 92 10.78 2.35 -8.43
CA THR A 92 10.54 3.49 -9.34
C THR A 92 9.29 4.31 -8.99
N GLY A 93 8.47 3.84 -8.03
CA GLY A 93 7.24 4.51 -7.62
C GLY A 93 7.44 5.67 -6.63
N GLU A 94 6.38 6.46 -6.44
CA GLU A 94 6.35 7.48 -5.38
C GLU A 94 6.51 6.83 -4.00
N THR A 95 7.37 7.42 -3.19
CA THR A 95 7.71 6.94 -1.85
C THR A 95 8.08 8.12 -0.97
N ASP A 96 7.86 8.00 0.33
CA ASP A 96 8.26 9.02 1.31
C ASP A 96 8.85 8.42 2.58
N SER A 97 9.40 9.30 3.42
CA SER A 97 10.06 8.89 4.66
C SER A 97 9.11 8.24 5.67
N GLY A 98 7.79 8.39 5.52
CA GLY A 98 6.80 7.99 6.51
C GLY A 98 6.61 8.97 7.66
N ALA A 99 7.43 10.01 7.72
CA ALA A 99 7.46 10.93 8.84
C ALA A 99 6.33 11.96 8.70
N VAL A 100 5.35 11.91 9.61
CA VAL A 100 4.29 12.91 9.68
C VAL A 100 4.86 14.19 10.26
N SER A 101 4.99 15.24 9.43
CA SER A 101 5.46 16.55 9.89
C SER A 101 4.51 17.16 10.93
N GLY A 102 5.03 18.05 11.79
CA GLY A 102 4.21 18.75 12.78
C GLY A 102 3.04 19.54 12.16
N LYS A 103 3.27 20.17 11.00
CA LYS A 103 2.23 20.86 10.22
C LYS A 103 1.12 19.90 9.78
N LEU A 104 1.50 18.77 9.17
CA LEU A 104 0.54 17.78 8.68
C LEU A 104 -0.23 17.14 9.84
N ARG A 105 0.46 16.85 10.95
CA ARG A 105 -0.16 16.35 12.18
C ARG A 105 -1.22 17.33 12.71
N ALA A 106 -0.89 18.62 12.81
CA ALA A 106 -1.82 19.65 13.26
C ALA A 106 -3.04 19.76 12.33
N GLN A 107 -2.84 19.69 11.00
CA GLN A 107 -3.93 19.70 10.03
C GLN A 107 -4.89 18.53 10.22
N VAL A 108 -4.37 17.29 10.31
CA VAL A 108 -5.18 16.08 10.48
C VAL A 108 -5.99 16.13 11.79
N LEU A 109 -5.35 16.51 12.90
CA LEU A 109 -6.03 16.63 14.19
C LEU A 109 -7.10 17.74 14.19
N GLY A 110 -6.81 18.87 13.53
CA GLY A 110 -7.77 19.97 13.38
C GLY A 110 -9.03 19.56 12.61
N LEU A 111 -8.86 18.82 11.51
CA LEU A 111 -9.99 18.29 10.71
C LEU A 111 -10.84 17.28 11.47
N ALA A 112 -10.23 16.53 12.39
CA ALA A 112 -10.94 15.53 13.20
C ALA A 112 -11.82 16.14 14.31
N LYS A 113 -11.64 17.42 14.65
CA LYS A 113 -12.46 18.15 15.63
C LYS A 113 -12.64 17.39 16.96
N GLY A 114 -11.57 16.78 17.46
CA GLY A 114 -11.58 16.02 18.72
C GLY A 114 -12.35 14.70 18.68
N ARG A 115 -12.68 14.18 17.48
CA ARG A 115 -13.38 12.91 17.28
C ARG A 115 -12.48 11.86 16.63
N CYS A 116 -12.52 10.63 17.12
CA CYS A 116 -11.93 9.50 16.43
C CYS A 116 -12.63 9.27 15.09
N GLN A 117 -11.89 9.34 13.98
CA GLN A 117 -12.44 9.21 12.64
C GLN A 117 -12.84 7.77 12.25
N MET A 118 -12.61 6.79 13.14
CA MET A 118 -13.00 5.40 12.94
C MET A 118 -14.22 5.00 13.80
N CYS A 119 -14.18 5.23 15.11
CA CYS A 119 -15.27 4.81 16.01
C CYS A 119 -16.22 5.94 16.45
N GLY A 120 -15.89 7.21 16.15
CA GLY A 120 -16.74 8.34 16.48
C GLY A 120 -16.69 8.83 17.94
N LYS A 121 -15.99 8.12 18.84
CA LYS A 121 -15.72 8.58 20.21
C LYS A 121 -15.04 9.95 20.23
N THR A 122 -15.28 10.75 21.27
CA THR A 122 -14.77 12.13 21.40
C THR A 122 -13.82 12.28 22.59
N ILE A 123 -12.86 13.19 22.48
CA ILE A 123 -11.94 13.50 23.60
C ILE A 123 -12.72 13.99 24.82
N ALA A 124 -13.76 14.80 24.62
CA ALA A 124 -14.51 15.45 25.68
C ALA A 124 -15.41 14.47 26.46
N GLU A 125 -16.09 13.55 25.77
CA GLU A 125 -17.07 12.65 26.39
C GLU A 125 -16.44 11.32 26.81
N ASP A 126 -15.53 10.77 25.99
CA ASP A 126 -14.95 9.44 26.22
C ASP A 126 -13.56 9.48 26.85
N GLY A 127 -12.95 10.66 27.02
CA GLY A 127 -11.60 10.81 27.59
C GLY A 127 -10.48 10.18 26.73
N ILE A 128 -10.74 9.91 25.45
CA ILE A 128 -9.78 9.27 24.55
C ILE A 128 -8.65 10.21 24.16
N LYS A 129 -7.51 9.63 23.75
CA LYS A 129 -6.42 10.35 23.08
C LYS A 129 -6.43 10.03 21.59
N LEU A 130 -6.24 11.05 20.75
CA LEU A 130 -6.11 10.88 19.30
C LEU A 130 -4.65 10.83 18.87
N GLN A 131 -4.37 9.96 17.92
CA GLN A 131 -3.12 9.85 17.21
C GLN A 131 -3.34 9.93 15.72
N VAL A 132 -2.34 10.44 15.00
CA VAL A 132 -2.36 10.47 13.53
C VAL A 132 -1.78 9.15 13.04
N ASP A 133 -2.52 8.49 12.17
CA ASP A 133 -2.16 7.21 11.57
C ASP A 133 -2.41 7.24 10.05
N HIS A 134 -1.82 6.30 9.32
CA HIS A 134 -2.05 6.14 7.88
C HIS A 134 -3.23 5.22 7.63
N LYS A 135 -4.21 5.64 6.82
CA LYS A 135 -5.36 4.81 6.41
C LYS A 135 -4.87 3.55 5.69
N VAL A 136 -4.12 3.72 4.60
CA VAL A 136 -3.34 2.68 3.93
C VAL A 136 -1.97 2.58 4.60
N PRO A 137 -1.58 1.42 5.14
CA PRO A 137 -0.27 1.22 5.74
C PRO A 137 0.89 1.61 4.80
N GLN A 138 1.93 2.20 5.36
CA GLN A 138 3.14 2.54 4.60
C GLN A 138 3.81 1.30 4.00
N ASP A 139 3.76 0.18 4.72
CA ASP A 139 4.32 -1.09 4.29
C ASP A 139 3.60 -1.68 3.06
N TRP A 140 2.39 -1.19 2.76
CA TRP A 140 1.62 -1.50 1.55
C TRP A 140 1.67 -0.37 0.49
N GLY A 141 2.57 0.61 0.67
CA GLY A 141 2.76 1.74 -0.24
C GLY A 141 1.93 2.99 0.06
N GLY A 142 1.30 3.08 1.24
CA GLY A 142 0.56 4.28 1.66
C GLY A 142 1.47 5.48 1.91
N LEU A 143 1.22 6.59 1.20
CA LEU A 143 1.96 7.85 1.34
C LEU A 143 1.55 8.65 2.59
N THR A 144 2.45 9.48 3.08
CA THR A 144 2.29 10.44 4.18
C THR A 144 1.72 11.76 3.66
N VAL A 145 0.51 11.69 3.12
CA VAL A 145 -0.26 12.82 2.59
C VAL A 145 -1.56 12.98 3.36
N LEU A 146 -2.16 14.18 3.32
CA LEU A 146 -3.35 14.50 4.11
C LEU A 146 -4.50 13.51 3.87
N GLU A 147 -4.66 13.08 2.62
CA GLU A 147 -5.72 12.19 2.15
C GLU A 147 -5.59 10.78 2.74
N ASN A 148 -4.36 10.31 2.96
CA ASN A 148 -4.05 9.00 3.53
C ASN A 148 -3.84 9.06 5.05
N LEU A 149 -3.98 10.22 5.69
CA LEU A 149 -3.88 10.34 7.14
C LEU A 149 -5.26 10.53 7.78
N TRP A 150 -5.37 10.06 9.02
CA TRP A 150 -6.54 10.29 9.88
C TRP A 150 -6.16 10.35 11.34
N ALA A 151 -7.04 10.93 12.15
CA ALA A 151 -6.95 10.93 13.60
C ALA A 151 -7.84 9.82 14.19
N ILE A 152 -7.24 8.85 14.85
CA ILE A 152 -7.94 7.72 15.48
C ILE A 152 -7.50 7.56 16.93
N CYS A 153 -8.34 6.92 17.76
CA CYS A 153 -7.98 6.60 19.13
C CYS A 153 -7.00 5.41 19.20
N LEU A 154 -6.34 5.24 20.35
CA LEU A 154 -5.40 4.15 20.59
C LEU A 154 -6.02 2.77 20.31
N ASP A 155 -7.22 2.51 20.81
CA ASP A 155 -7.92 1.22 20.63
C ASP A 155 -8.17 0.91 19.15
N CYS A 156 -8.64 1.92 18.39
CA CYS A 156 -8.88 1.79 16.95
C CYS A 156 -7.57 1.55 16.19
N ASN A 157 -6.49 2.23 16.57
CA ASN A 157 -5.18 2.01 15.97
C ASN A 157 -4.67 0.59 16.21
N ASN A 158 -4.76 0.10 17.45
CA ASN A 158 -4.34 -1.25 17.81
C ASN A 158 -5.18 -2.30 17.07
N GLY A 159 -6.50 -2.12 17.03
CA GLY A 159 -7.41 -2.99 16.28
C GLY A 159 -7.08 -3.02 14.78
N LYS A 160 -6.80 -1.85 14.18
CA LYS A 160 -6.36 -1.76 12.78
C LYS A 160 -5.05 -2.50 12.52
N GLN A 161 -4.06 -2.34 13.40
CA GLN A 161 -2.78 -3.04 13.28
C GLN A 161 -2.98 -4.56 13.34
N ALA A 162 -3.76 -5.04 14.32
CA ALA A 162 -4.07 -6.46 14.44
C ALA A 162 -4.82 -7.01 13.22
N HIS A 163 -5.77 -6.24 12.69
CA HIS A 163 -6.52 -6.63 11.50
C HIS A 163 -5.61 -6.78 10.26
N PHE A 164 -4.74 -5.80 10.01
CA PHE A 164 -3.84 -5.82 8.85
C PHE A 164 -2.68 -6.80 8.98
N ALA A 165 -2.25 -7.16 10.20
CA ALA A 165 -1.20 -8.15 10.42
C ALA A 165 -1.57 -9.56 9.91
N SER A 166 -2.85 -9.83 9.63
CA SER A 166 -3.31 -11.11 9.09
C SER A 166 -3.10 -11.28 7.57
N TYR A 167 -2.74 -10.21 6.85
CA TYR A 167 -2.56 -10.24 5.40
C TYR A 167 -1.08 -10.33 5.01
N ASP A 168 -0.81 -11.03 3.91
CA ASP A 168 0.52 -11.03 3.31
C ASP A 168 0.88 -9.63 2.77
N GLN A 169 2.06 -9.16 3.14
CA GLN A 169 2.51 -7.81 2.80
C GLN A 169 2.73 -7.62 1.31
N ASP A 170 3.31 -8.62 0.63
CA ASP A 170 3.69 -8.52 -0.77
C ASP A 170 2.45 -8.62 -1.66
N GLU A 171 1.51 -9.49 -1.31
CA GLU A 171 0.21 -9.60 -1.97
C GLU A 171 -0.60 -8.30 -1.86
N MET A 172 -0.70 -7.73 -0.66
CA MET A 172 -1.42 -6.46 -0.46
C MET A 172 -0.73 -5.30 -1.16
N THR A 173 0.60 -5.26 -1.16
CA THR A 173 1.36 -4.24 -1.90
C THR A 173 1.10 -4.34 -3.41
N ALA A 174 1.07 -5.55 -3.97
CA ALA A 174 0.77 -5.75 -5.38
C ALA A 174 -0.68 -5.37 -5.71
N LEU A 175 -1.62 -5.77 -4.86
CA LEU A 175 -3.04 -5.48 -4.98
C LEU A 175 -3.32 -3.96 -4.99
N LEU A 176 -2.77 -3.21 -4.05
CA LEU A 176 -3.06 -1.78 -3.91
C LEU A 176 -2.42 -0.92 -5.02
N LYS A 177 -1.46 -1.46 -5.78
CA LYS A 177 -0.91 -0.82 -6.99
C LYS A 177 -1.84 -0.89 -8.19
N ILE A 178 -2.82 -1.79 -8.21
CA ILE A 178 -3.77 -1.92 -9.33
C ILE A 178 -4.58 -0.63 -9.45
N GLU A 179 -4.53 0.05 -10.59
CA GLU A 179 -5.23 1.33 -10.79
C GLU A 179 -6.75 1.19 -10.88
N SER A 180 -7.23 0.22 -11.67
CA SER A 180 -8.68 -0.01 -11.83
C SER A 180 -9.29 -0.54 -10.54
N VAL A 181 -10.25 0.21 -9.97
CA VAL A 181 -10.97 -0.23 -8.76
C VAL A 181 -11.71 -1.55 -8.98
N HIS A 182 -12.28 -1.79 -10.16
CA HIS A 182 -12.96 -3.05 -10.46
C HIS A 182 -11.97 -4.22 -10.42
N LEU A 183 -10.82 -4.08 -11.07
CA LEU A 183 -9.79 -5.11 -11.08
C LEU A 183 -9.19 -5.32 -9.69
N ARG A 184 -9.02 -4.24 -8.91
CA ARG A 184 -8.51 -4.29 -7.55
C ARG A 184 -9.48 -5.04 -6.62
N ILE A 185 -10.77 -4.71 -6.64
CA ILE A 185 -11.79 -5.46 -5.88
C ILE A 185 -11.85 -6.93 -6.33
N ALA A 186 -11.88 -7.19 -7.64
CA ALA A 186 -11.94 -8.55 -8.16
C ALA A 186 -10.71 -9.39 -7.76
N THR A 187 -9.52 -8.81 -7.82
CA THR A 187 -8.27 -9.48 -7.43
C THR A 187 -8.26 -9.76 -5.93
N PHE A 188 -8.72 -8.82 -5.11
CA PHE A 188 -8.84 -9.06 -3.66
C PHE A 188 -9.79 -10.22 -3.35
N LEU A 189 -10.97 -10.24 -3.98
CA LEU A 189 -11.91 -11.34 -3.82
C LEU A 189 -11.36 -12.68 -4.33
N LYS A 190 -10.49 -12.66 -5.35
CA LYS A 190 -9.81 -13.86 -5.85
C LYS A 190 -8.83 -14.44 -4.84
N MET A 191 -8.12 -13.58 -4.09
CA MET A 191 -7.24 -14.02 -3.00
C MET A 191 -7.99 -14.80 -1.92
N HIS A 192 -9.30 -14.53 -1.78
CA HIS A 192 -10.22 -15.17 -0.83
C HIS A 192 -11.31 -15.99 -1.55
N ILE A 193 -10.96 -16.65 -2.66
CA ILE A 193 -11.96 -17.38 -3.46
C ILE A 193 -12.64 -18.45 -2.60
N ASN A 194 -13.97 -18.52 -2.67
CA ASN A 194 -14.85 -19.35 -1.84
C ASN A 194 -14.89 -19.01 -0.33
N GLU A 195 -14.27 -17.93 0.11
CA GLU A 195 -14.33 -17.43 1.49
C GLU A 195 -15.22 -16.18 1.60
N ASP A 196 -15.78 -15.96 2.79
CA ASP A 196 -16.54 -14.74 3.08
C ASP A 196 -15.60 -13.58 3.41
N VAL A 197 -15.68 -12.51 2.61
CA VAL A 197 -14.91 -11.29 2.81
C VAL A 197 -15.80 -10.18 3.37
N ASP A 198 -15.35 -9.55 4.46
CA ASP A 198 -16.05 -8.42 5.09
C ASP A 198 -16.16 -7.19 4.15
N SER A 199 -17.33 -6.54 4.17
CA SER A 199 -17.59 -5.32 3.40
C SER A 199 -16.57 -4.22 3.67
N ASN A 200 -16.08 -4.10 4.90
CA ASN A 200 -15.07 -3.11 5.30
C ASN A 200 -13.76 -3.27 4.54
N MET A 201 -13.34 -4.51 4.30
CA MET A 201 -12.10 -4.75 3.60
C MET A 201 -12.24 -4.49 2.11
N ILE A 202 -13.39 -4.79 1.53
CA ILE A 202 -13.69 -4.40 0.15
C ILE A 202 -13.73 -2.88 0.02
N GLU A 203 -14.36 -2.18 0.97
CA GLU A 203 -14.38 -0.72 1.03
C GLU A 203 -12.96 -0.14 1.14
N PHE A 204 -12.14 -0.67 2.04
CA PHE A 204 -10.74 -0.27 2.20
C PHE A 204 -9.97 -0.42 0.88
N VAL A 205 -10.04 -1.61 0.26
CA VAL A 205 -9.37 -1.92 -1.02
C VAL A 205 -9.89 -1.02 -2.14
N ALA A 206 -11.20 -0.75 -2.19
CA ALA A 206 -11.79 0.13 -3.18
C ALA A 206 -11.26 1.57 -3.06
N ASN A 207 -11.10 2.07 -1.83
CA ASN A 207 -10.72 3.44 -1.51
C ASN A 207 -9.20 3.68 -1.42
N ALA A 208 -8.36 2.65 -1.60
CA ALA A 208 -6.92 2.74 -1.32
C ALA A 208 -6.15 3.75 -2.19
N LYS A 209 -6.62 4.03 -3.42
CA LYS A 209 -6.00 4.98 -4.36
C LYS A 209 -6.79 6.29 -4.41
N GLU A 210 -8.09 6.17 -4.61
CA GLU A 210 -9.02 7.29 -4.72
C GLU A 210 -10.26 6.97 -3.92
N ARG A 211 -10.84 7.98 -3.28
CA ARG A 211 -12.10 7.81 -2.56
C ARG A 211 -13.21 7.42 -3.53
N GLN A 212 -13.86 6.29 -3.27
CA GLN A 212 -14.99 5.76 -4.02
C GLN A 212 -16.24 5.83 -3.13
N GLU A 213 -17.07 6.84 -3.36
CA GLU A 213 -18.32 7.02 -2.60
C GLU A 213 -19.32 5.88 -2.82
N ASP A 214 -19.22 5.17 -3.95
CA ASP A 214 -20.10 4.05 -4.32
C ASP A 214 -19.30 2.80 -4.71
N TRP A 215 -18.50 2.30 -3.78
CA TRP A 215 -17.75 1.04 -3.97
C TRP A 215 -18.70 -0.15 -4.13
N GLN A 216 -19.90 -0.10 -3.54
CA GLN A 216 -20.92 -1.14 -3.63
C GLN A 216 -21.38 -1.30 -5.08
N LYS A 217 -21.55 -0.20 -5.82
CA LYS A 217 -21.80 -0.26 -7.25
C LYS A 217 -20.64 -0.86 -8.01
N ARG A 218 -19.37 -0.50 -7.71
CA ARG A 218 -18.20 -1.12 -8.36
C ARG A 218 -18.19 -2.64 -8.18
N LEU A 219 -18.50 -3.11 -6.98
CA LEU A 219 -18.68 -4.52 -6.69
C LEU A 219 -19.89 -5.15 -7.41
N ARG A 220 -20.99 -4.41 -7.57
CA ARG A 220 -22.16 -4.86 -8.35
C ARG A 220 -21.83 -5.00 -9.83
N ASP A 221 -21.07 -4.06 -10.39
CA ASP A 221 -20.67 -4.06 -11.81
C ASP A 221 -19.89 -5.33 -12.17
N LEU A 222 -19.11 -5.89 -11.23
CA LEU A 222 -18.38 -7.15 -11.43
C LEU A 222 -19.29 -8.36 -11.70
N ARG A 223 -20.55 -8.29 -11.26
CA ARG A 223 -21.56 -9.33 -11.53
C ARG A 223 -22.23 -9.20 -12.88
N TYR A 224 -22.00 -8.11 -13.63
CA TYR A 224 -22.61 -7.96 -14.94
C TYR A 224 -22.19 -9.09 -15.87
N PRO A 225 -23.08 -9.62 -16.72
CA PRO A 225 -22.76 -10.72 -17.64
C PRO A 225 -21.52 -10.48 -18.52
N VAL A 226 -21.22 -9.23 -18.86
CA VAL A 226 -20.02 -8.84 -19.62
C VAL A 226 -18.70 -9.01 -18.85
N ILE A 227 -18.77 -9.13 -17.52
CA ILE A 227 -17.65 -9.48 -16.64
C ILE A 227 -17.81 -10.93 -16.16
N GLY A 228 -18.96 -11.26 -15.58
CA GLY A 228 -19.39 -12.64 -15.31
C GLY A 228 -18.82 -13.24 -14.02
N LEU A 229 -18.47 -12.42 -13.02
CA LEU A 229 -18.15 -12.93 -11.68
C LEU A 229 -19.43 -13.24 -10.90
N LYS A 230 -19.46 -14.39 -10.26
CA LYS A 230 -20.50 -14.83 -9.33
C LYS A 230 -20.02 -14.48 -7.94
N ILE A 231 -20.68 -13.49 -7.35
CA ILE A 231 -20.35 -12.98 -6.02
C ILE A 231 -21.62 -13.04 -5.18
N SER A 232 -21.70 -13.98 -4.25
CA SER A 232 -22.81 -14.06 -3.30
C SER A 232 -22.64 -13.05 -2.17
N THR A 233 -23.72 -12.82 -1.43
CA THR A 233 -23.80 -11.86 -0.32
C THR A 233 -24.29 -12.58 0.92
N GLY A 234 -23.56 -12.44 2.02
CA GLY A 234 -23.97 -12.86 3.36
C GLY A 234 -24.09 -11.65 4.30
N ARG A 235 -24.58 -11.90 5.51
CA ARG A 235 -24.62 -10.91 6.59
C ARG A 235 -24.41 -11.59 7.95
N TYR A 236 -23.83 -10.88 8.90
CA TYR A 236 -23.73 -11.32 10.28
C TYR A 236 -23.90 -10.12 11.23
N GLN A 237 -24.25 -10.39 12.50
CA GLN A 237 -24.25 -9.38 13.55
C GLN A 237 -22.91 -9.39 14.29
N THR A 238 -22.29 -8.22 14.43
CA THR A 238 -21.07 -8.07 15.23
C THR A 238 -21.38 -8.21 16.72
N PRO A 239 -20.38 -8.51 17.57
CA PRO A 239 -20.57 -8.52 19.02
C PRO A 239 -21.09 -7.19 19.59
N GLN A 240 -20.89 -6.08 18.88
CA GLN A 240 -21.37 -4.75 19.24
C GLN A 240 -22.80 -4.45 18.72
N GLY A 241 -23.47 -5.42 18.09
CA GLY A 241 -24.86 -5.32 17.63
C GLY A 241 -25.05 -4.74 16.22
N PHE A 242 -23.98 -4.47 15.48
CA PHE A 242 -24.08 -3.93 14.12
C PHE A 242 -24.23 -5.06 13.10
N THR A 243 -25.06 -4.88 12.06
CA THR A 243 -25.09 -5.82 10.94
C THR A 243 -23.98 -5.49 9.94
N ARG A 244 -23.15 -6.49 9.62
CA ARG A 244 -22.10 -6.44 8.60
C ARG A 244 -22.53 -7.27 7.40
N SER A 245 -22.13 -6.84 6.20
CA SER A 245 -22.30 -7.64 4.98
C SER A 245 -20.99 -8.33 4.63
N THR A 246 -21.08 -9.56 4.14
CA THR A 246 -19.96 -10.32 3.59
C THR A 246 -20.21 -10.62 2.13
N TYR A 247 -19.13 -10.85 1.38
CA TYR A 247 -19.18 -11.19 -0.02
C TYR A 247 -18.24 -12.34 -0.32
N ARG A 248 -18.71 -13.29 -1.13
CA ARG A 248 -17.96 -14.50 -1.48
C ARG A 248 -17.88 -14.64 -2.99
N LEU A 249 -16.67 -14.76 -3.51
CA LEU A 249 -16.45 -15.04 -4.93
C LEU A 249 -16.50 -16.55 -5.16
N GLU A 250 -17.43 -16.98 -6.02
CA GLU A 250 -17.70 -18.40 -6.30
C GLU A 250 -17.04 -18.89 -7.60
N ASN A 251 -16.65 -17.96 -8.48
CA ASN A 251 -15.89 -18.29 -9.67
C ASN A 251 -14.90 -17.18 -10.02
N TRP A 252 -13.77 -17.56 -10.62
CA TRP A 252 -12.85 -16.62 -11.22
C TRP A 252 -13.00 -16.58 -12.74
N ARG A 253 -12.90 -15.37 -13.29
CA ARG A 253 -12.68 -15.09 -14.72
C ARG A 253 -11.77 -13.88 -14.80
N ASP A 254 -10.80 -13.91 -15.72
CA ASP A 254 -9.98 -12.74 -15.97
C ASP A 254 -10.84 -11.61 -16.53
N LEU A 255 -10.70 -10.42 -15.96
CA LEU A 255 -11.41 -9.24 -16.44
C LEU A 255 -10.83 -8.87 -17.82
N PRO A 256 -11.68 -8.59 -18.82
CA PRO A 256 -11.21 -8.08 -20.11
C PRO A 256 -10.36 -6.81 -19.93
N HIS A 257 -9.37 -6.61 -20.80
CA HIS A 257 -8.53 -5.41 -20.74
C HIS A 257 -9.37 -4.11 -20.79
N ASP A 258 -10.46 -4.12 -21.55
CA ASP A 258 -11.43 -3.05 -21.71
C ASP A 258 -12.66 -3.15 -20.76
N HIS A 259 -12.53 -3.86 -19.62
CA HIS A 259 -13.63 -4.07 -18.66
C HIS A 259 -14.36 -2.78 -18.27
N ARG A 260 -13.66 -1.64 -18.13
CA ARG A 260 -14.29 -0.35 -17.79
C ARG A 260 -15.22 0.13 -18.90
N GLN A 261 -14.81 0.00 -20.17
CA GLN A 261 -15.66 0.34 -21.31
C GLN A 261 -16.85 -0.61 -21.41
N LEU A 262 -16.63 -1.92 -21.21
CA LEU A 262 -17.70 -2.93 -21.24
C LEU A 262 -18.75 -2.68 -20.16
N ILE A 263 -18.33 -2.39 -18.92
CA ILE A 263 -19.23 -2.04 -17.81
C ILE A 263 -20.07 -0.82 -18.18
N ARG A 264 -19.42 0.26 -18.63
CA ARG A 264 -20.11 1.50 -19.04
C ARG A 264 -21.07 1.28 -20.21
N ALA A 265 -20.70 0.43 -21.15
CA ALA A 265 -21.56 0.07 -22.27
C ALA A 265 -22.78 -0.73 -21.80
N TRP A 266 -22.60 -1.67 -20.87
CA TRP A 266 -23.66 -2.53 -20.32
C TRP A 266 -24.69 -1.80 -19.44
N GLU A 267 -24.27 -0.73 -18.76
CA GLU A 267 -25.15 0.15 -17.98
C GLU A 267 -26.29 0.72 -18.85
N LYS A 268 -26.00 1.02 -20.12
CA LYS A 268 -26.99 1.48 -21.08
C LYS A 268 -27.84 0.31 -21.55
N LYS A 269 -29.09 0.22 -21.08
CA LYS A 269 -30.04 -0.86 -21.42
C LYS A 269 -30.13 -1.13 -22.93
N VAL A 270 -30.12 -0.07 -23.76
CA VAL A 270 -30.17 -0.14 -25.23
C VAL A 270 -29.01 -0.94 -25.84
N ASN A 271 -27.85 -0.99 -25.18
CA ASN A 271 -26.67 -1.71 -25.69
C ASN A 271 -26.68 -3.19 -25.33
N ARG A 272 -27.49 -3.62 -24.35
CA ARG A 272 -27.43 -4.99 -23.81
C ARG A 272 -27.70 -6.07 -24.86
N PRO A 273 -28.73 -5.98 -25.74
CA PRO A 273 -28.96 -7.01 -26.75
C PRO A 273 -27.77 -7.19 -27.69
N ALA A 274 -27.20 -6.09 -28.17
CA ALA A 274 -26.04 -6.12 -29.05
C ALA A 274 -24.79 -6.69 -28.35
N LEU A 275 -24.55 -6.32 -27.09
CA LEU A 275 -23.43 -6.85 -26.29
C LEU A 275 -23.60 -8.34 -25.97
N THR A 276 -24.81 -8.76 -25.60
CA THR A 276 -25.15 -10.17 -25.35
C THR A 276 -24.88 -11.02 -26.59
N ALA A 277 -25.35 -10.58 -27.76
CA ALA A 277 -25.11 -11.27 -29.03
C ALA A 277 -23.62 -11.30 -29.39
N LYS A 278 -22.92 -10.16 -29.29
CA LYS A 278 -21.49 -10.03 -29.62
C LYS A 278 -20.60 -10.94 -28.75
N LEU A 279 -20.93 -11.07 -27.47
CA LEU A 279 -20.13 -11.80 -26.49
C LEU A 279 -20.62 -13.24 -26.27
N GLY A 280 -21.63 -13.70 -27.01
CA GLY A 280 -22.19 -15.05 -26.87
C GLY A 280 -22.74 -15.33 -25.47
N LEU A 281 -23.23 -14.31 -24.77
CA LEU A 281 -23.74 -14.46 -23.41
C LEU A 281 -25.09 -15.19 -23.49
N LYS A 282 -25.24 -16.30 -22.76
CA LYS A 282 -26.56 -16.93 -22.59
C LYS A 282 -27.50 -15.91 -21.95
N ASN A 283 -28.77 -15.86 -22.36
CA ASN A 283 -29.78 -14.97 -21.78
C ASN A 283 -29.85 -15.19 -20.25
N VAL A 284 -29.09 -14.38 -19.49
CA VAL A 284 -29.20 -14.31 -18.04
C VAL A 284 -30.45 -13.47 -17.79
N GLN A 285 -31.57 -14.12 -17.50
CA GLN A 285 -32.80 -13.43 -17.09
C GLN A 285 -32.51 -12.55 -15.85
N PRO A 286 -33.23 -11.42 -15.72
CA PRO A 286 -32.95 -10.37 -14.74
C PRO A 286 -32.98 -10.84 -13.28
#